data_AF-A0A3B8XNU8-F1
#
_entry.id   AF-A0A3B8XNU8-F1
#
_cell.length_a   1.000
_cell.length_b   1.000
_cell.length_c   1.000
_cell.angle_alpha   90.00
_cell.angle_beta   90.00
_cell.angle_gamma   90.00
#
_symmetry.space_group_name_H-M   'P 1'
#
loop_
_entity.id
_entity.type
_entity.pdbx_description
1 polymer ?
#
loop_
_entity_poly.entity_id
_entity_poly.type
_entity_poly.pdbx_seq_one_letter_code
_entity_poly.pdbx_strand_id
1 'polypeptide(L)'
;MSGNGENGAGGPKKDRPWIFRTYAGHSTAKASNELYRTNLSRGQTGLSIAFDLPTQTGYDSDHVLAKGEVGKVGVPVSHIGDMRTLFEG
;
A
#
# COMPACT_ATOMS: atom_id res chain seq x y z
N MET A 1 38.13 39.05 32.46
CA MET A 1 37.27 37.94 32.90
C MET A 1 36.04 37.93 32.01
N SER A 2 35.97 37.03 31.02
CA SER A 2 35.17 35.77 31.05
C SER A 2 33.66 36.03 31.29
N GLY A 3 32.73 35.60 30.44
CA GLY A 3 32.81 34.54 29.44
C GLY A 3 31.60 34.48 28.50
N ASN A 4 31.72 33.53 27.58
CA ASN A 4 30.79 33.15 26.52
C ASN A 4 29.34 32.94 26.99
N GLY A 5 28.39 33.51 26.25
CA GLY A 5 26.97 33.13 26.25
C GLY A 5 26.60 32.49 24.91
N GLU A 6 26.78 31.18 24.86
CA GLU A 6 26.04 30.16 24.07
C GLU A 6 25.49 30.54 22.68
N ASN A 7 26.19 30.05 21.66
CA ASN A 7 25.64 29.83 20.31
C ASN A 7 24.51 28.79 20.38
N GLY A 8 23.26 29.24 20.35
CA GLY A 8 22.09 28.40 20.10
C GLY A 8 22.11 27.85 18.68
N ALA A 9 22.81 26.75 18.47
CA ALA A 9 22.87 26.03 17.20
C ALA A 9 21.56 25.28 16.92
N GLY A 10 20.53 26.00 16.50
CA GLY A 10 19.26 25.45 16.01
C GLY A 10 19.10 25.64 14.51
N GLY A 11 19.99 25.06 13.71
CA GLY A 11 19.87 25.12 12.24
C GLY A 11 18.56 24.45 11.73
N PRO A 12 18.07 24.81 10.54
CA PRO A 12 16.83 24.26 10.00
C PRO A 12 16.93 22.73 9.89
N LYS A 13 15.98 22.04 10.52
CA LYS A 13 15.89 20.58 10.48
C LYS A 13 15.43 20.17 9.09
N LYS A 14 16.15 19.26 8.43
CA LYS A 14 15.76 18.73 7.12
C LYS A 14 14.43 18.00 7.21
N ASP A 15 13.53 18.30 6.28
CA ASP A 15 12.26 17.59 6.16
C ASP A 15 12.46 16.10 5.86
N ARG A 16 11.52 15.29 6.33
CA ARG A 16 11.50 13.86 6.01
C ARG A 16 11.28 13.69 4.49
N PRO A 17 11.94 12.71 3.86
CA PRO A 17 11.72 12.45 2.44
C PRO A 17 10.28 12.00 2.15
N TRP A 18 9.82 12.25 0.94
CA TRP A 18 8.53 11.80 0.44
C TRP A 18 8.42 10.27 0.41
N ILE A 19 7.19 9.77 0.54
CA ILE A 19 6.90 8.33 0.44
C ILE A 19 6.74 7.96 -1.03
N PHE A 20 7.48 6.95 -1.49
CA PHE A 20 7.24 6.31 -2.76
C PHE A 20 6.17 5.25 -2.57
N ARG A 21 4.99 5.50 -3.15
CA ARG A 21 3.78 4.69 -2.94
C ARG A 21 3.10 4.41 -4.27
N THR A 22 3.58 3.40 -4.99
CA THR A 22 2.95 2.93 -6.22
C THR A 22 1.57 2.37 -5.91
N TYR A 23 0.55 2.83 -6.64
CA TYR A 23 -0.79 2.27 -6.62
C TYR A 23 -0.81 0.97 -7.43
N ALA A 24 -1.11 -0.15 -6.80
CA ALA A 24 -1.00 -1.46 -7.42
C ALA A 24 -2.00 -2.48 -6.84
N GLY A 25 -2.44 -3.39 -7.70
CA GLY A 25 -3.27 -4.54 -7.36
C GLY A 25 -3.26 -5.52 -8.53
N HIS A 26 -3.42 -6.80 -8.26
CA HIS A 26 -3.36 -7.88 -9.24
C HIS A 26 -4.52 -8.86 -9.01
N SER A 27 -4.81 -9.67 -10.02
CA SER A 27 -5.93 -10.63 -10.12
C SER A 27 -6.20 -11.55 -8.93
N THR A 28 -5.28 -11.68 -7.97
CA THR A 28 -5.50 -12.41 -6.71
C THR A 28 -4.77 -11.72 -5.54
N ALA A 29 -5.20 -12.01 -4.31
CA ALA A 29 -4.54 -11.50 -3.10
C ALA A 29 -3.07 -11.94 -3.00
N LYS A 30 -2.77 -13.20 -3.35
CA LYS A 30 -1.41 -13.74 -3.34
C LYS A 30 -0.50 -13.06 -4.36
N ALA A 31 -0.95 -12.92 -5.62
CA ALA A 31 -0.17 -12.24 -6.64
C ALA A 31 0.06 -10.75 -6.30
N SER A 32 -0.94 -10.11 -5.67
CA SER A 32 -0.81 -8.74 -5.17
C SER A 32 0.24 -8.64 -4.06
N ASN A 33 0.25 -9.59 -3.11
CA ASN A 33 1.29 -9.66 -2.07
C ASN A 33 2.69 -9.79 -2.67
N GLU A 34 2.87 -10.72 -3.61
CA GLU A 34 4.16 -10.93 -4.29
C GLU A 34 4.63 -9.66 -5.01
N LEU A 35 3.72 -8.94 -5.68
CA LEU A 35 3.98 -7.65 -6.30
C LEU A 35 4.39 -6.59 -5.26
N TYR A 36 3.70 -6.50 -4.13
CA TYR A 36 4.01 -5.55 -3.06
C TYR A 36 5.39 -5.81 -2.47
N ARG A 37 5.72 -7.06 -2.15
CA ARG A 37 7.03 -7.43 -1.61
C ARG A 37 8.15 -7.16 -2.62
N THR A 38 7.89 -7.40 -3.91
CA THR A 38 8.83 -7.06 -4.98
C THR A 38 9.06 -5.56 -5.09
N ASN A 39 8.02 -4.74 -4.95
CA ASN A 39 8.17 -3.29 -4.99
C ASN A 39 8.90 -2.76 -3.74
N LEU A 40 8.60 -3.30 -2.56
CA LEU A 40 9.28 -2.95 -1.32
C LEU A 40 10.79 -3.30 -1.40
N SER A 41 11.15 -4.48 -1.92
CA SER A 41 12.56 -4.85 -2.09
C SER A 41 13.30 -3.98 -3.11
N ARG A 42 12.56 -3.28 -3.98
CA ARG A 42 13.09 -2.32 -4.97
C ARG A 42 13.06 -0.87 -4.49
N GLY A 43 12.80 -0.62 -3.20
CA GLY A 43 12.89 0.71 -2.60
C GLY A 43 11.58 1.49 -2.52
N GLN A 44 10.43 0.86 -2.80
CA GLN A 44 9.14 1.45 -2.44
C GLN A 44 9.04 1.58 -0.92
N THR A 45 8.50 2.71 -0.43
CA THR A 45 8.47 3.03 1.02
C THR A 45 7.05 3.11 1.59
N GLY A 46 6.03 2.84 0.77
CA GLY A 46 4.64 2.67 1.23
C GLY A 46 3.81 1.86 0.25
N LEU A 47 2.75 1.22 0.73
CA LEU A 47 1.83 0.42 -0.11
C LEU A 47 0.59 1.23 -0.49
N SER A 48 0.05 1.04 -1.70
CA SER A 48 -1.27 1.56 -2.07
C SER A 48 -1.98 0.53 -2.94
N ILE A 49 -3.20 0.18 -2.56
CA ILE A 49 -3.87 -1.05 -2.98
C ILE A 49 -4.98 -0.69 -3.96
N ALA A 50 -4.91 -1.26 -5.16
CA ALA A 50 -5.97 -1.19 -6.14
C ALA A 50 -6.90 -2.40 -5.98
N PHE A 51 -8.14 -2.16 -5.56
CA PHE A 51 -9.17 -3.19 -5.48
C PHE A 51 -9.87 -3.38 -6.83
N ASP A 52 -10.45 -4.55 -7.06
CA ASP A 52 -11.30 -4.79 -8.22
C ASP A 52 -12.67 -4.08 -8.10
N LEU A 53 -13.43 -4.05 -9.20
CA LEU A 53 -14.71 -3.35 -9.23
C LEU A 53 -15.76 -3.94 -8.25
N PRO A 54 -15.93 -5.27 -8.12
CA PRO A 54 -16.83 -5.84 -7.11
C PRO A 54 -16.50 -5.37 -5.69
N THR A 55 -15.22 -5.43 -5.28
CA THR A 55 -14.79 -4.95 -3.96
C THR A 55 -15.07 -3.46 -3.77
N GLN A 56 -14.82 -2.63 -4.81
CA GLN A 56 -15.10 -1.19 -4.77
C GLN A 56 -16.59 -0.87 -4.64
N THR A 57 -17.45 -1.71 -5.20
CA THR A 57 -18.90 -1.51 -5.26
C THR A 57 -19.67 -2.29 -4.19
N GLY A 58 -18.98 -3.06 -3.35
CA GLY A 58 -19.56 -3.76 -2.21
C GLY A 58 -20.19 -5.12 -2.56
N TYR A 59 -19.77 -5.75 -3.66
CA TYR A 59 -20.21 -7.09 -4.03
C TYR A 59 -19.15 -8.15 -3.72
N ASP A 60 -19.59 -9.26 -3.15
CA ASP A 60 -18.79 -10.47 -3.06
C ASP A 60 -18.52 -11.07 -4.46
N SER A 61 -17.44 -11.82 -4.58
CA SER A 61 -16.96 -12.36 -5.86
C SER A 61 -17.95 -13.33 -6.53
N ASP A 62 -18.84 -13.95 -5.76
CA ASP A 62 -19.88 -14.87 -6.25
C ASP A 62 -21.20 -14.16 -6.60
N HIS A 63 -21.32 -12.85 -6.32
CA HIS A 63 -22.51 -12.08 -6.64
C HIS A 63 -22.74 -12.03 -8.16
N VAL A 64 -23.99 -12.13 -8.59
CA VAL A 64 -24.35 -12.19 -10.02
C VAL A 64 -23.84 -10.98 -10.82
N LEU A 65 -23.79 -9.80 -10.20
CA LEU A 65 -23.29 -8.56 -10.82
C LEU A 65 -21.76 -8.44 -10.80
N ALA A 66 -21.04 -9.28 -10.04
CA ALA A 66 -19.58 -9.28 -10.01
C ALA A 66 -18.96 -10.05 -11.18
N LYS A 67 -19.74 -10.91 -11.85
CA LYS A 67 -19.27 -11.79 -12.93
C LYS A 67 -18.55 -11.00 -14.02
N GLY A 68 -17.32 -11.41 -14.31
CA GLY A 68 -16.46 -10.80 -15.33
C GLY A 68 -15.63 -9.60 -14.86
N GLU A 69 -15.85 -9.11 -13.64
CA GLU A 69 -15.11 -7.98 -13.08
C GLU A 69 -14.20 -8.38 -11.90
N VAL A 70 -14.40 -9.58 -11.34
CA VAL A 70 -13.56 -10.16 -10.28
C VAL A 70 -12.09 -10.22 -10.72
N GLY A 71 -11.22 -9.53 -9.98
CA GLY A 71 -9.77 -9.50 -10.21
C GLY A 71 -9.31 -8.80 -11.49
N LYS A 72 -10.20 -8.16 -12.25
CA LYS A 72 -9.88 -7.61 -13.58
C LYS A 72 -9.01 -6.36 -13.53
N VAL A 73 -9.30 -5.47 -12.57
CA VAL A 73 -8.65 -4.15 -12.45
C VAL A 73 -7.90 -3.97 -11.13
N GLY A 74 -7.85 -5.01 -10.30
CA GLY A 74 -7.25 -4.96 -8.97
C GLY A 74 -7.43 -6.26 -8.22
N VAL A 75 -7.14 -6.22 -6.93
CA VAL A 75 -7.27 -7.39 -6.05
C VAL A 75 -8.72 -7.60 -5.62
N PRO A 76 -9.28 -8.81 -5.76
CA PRO A 76 -10.57 -9.15 -5.16
C PRO A 76 -10.42 -9.36 -3.66
N VAL A 77 -11.32 -8.79 -2.86
CA VAL A 77 -11.42 -9.02 -1.42
C VAL A 77 -12.90 -9.21 -1.06
N SER A 78 -13.29 -10.42 -0.70
CA SER A 78 -14.66 -10.74 -0.28
C SER A 78 -14.74 -11.09 1.21
N HIS A 79 -13.62 -11.47 1.83
CA HIS A 79 -13.58 -11.76 3.27
C HIS A 79 -12.21 -11.47 3.90
N ILE A 80 -12.15 -11.57 5.24
CA ILE A 80 -10.92 -11.31 6.00
C ILE A 80 -9.74 -12.22 5.61
N GLY A 81 -10.01 -13.43 5.09
CA GLY A 81 -8.97 -14.34 4.61
C GLY A 81 -8.17 -13.77 3.43
N ASP A 82 -8.80 -12.97 2.57
CA ASP A 82 -8.14 -12.35 1.42
C ASP A 82 -7.19 -11.25 1.90
N MET A 83 -7.64 -10.43 2.85
CA MET A 83 -6.81 -9.39 3.47
C MET A 83 -5.62 -9.99 4.23
N ARG A 84 -5.83 -11.12 4.91
CA ARG A 84 -4.72 -11.85 5.55
C ARG A 84 -3.71 -12.34 4.51
N THR A 85 -4.18 -12.92 3.40
CA THR A 85 -3.32 -13.36 2.30
C THR A 85 -2.59 -12.19 1.64
N LEU A 86 -3.28 -11.06 1.46
CA LEU A 86 -2.74 -9.85 0.83
C LEU A 86 -1.54 -9.27 1.59
N PHE A 87 -1.55 -9.41 2.92
CA PHE A 87 -0.51 -8.91 3.81
C PHE A 87 0.29 -10.02 4.50
N GLU A 88 0.25 -11.25 3.97
CA GLU A 88 1.06 -12.34 4.48
C GLU A 88 2.55 -12.03 4.25
N GLY A 89 3.39 -12.13 5.28
CA GLY A 89 4.82 -11.86 5.19
C GLY A 89 5.48 -11.41 6.49
#